data_AF-A0A060WQ02-F1
#
_entry.id   AF-A0A060WQ02-F1
#
_cell.length_a   1.000
_cell.length_b   1.000
_cell.length_c   1.000
_cell.angle_alpha   90.00
_cell.angle_beta   90.00
_cell.angle_gamma   90.00
#
_symmetry.space_group_name_H-M   'P 1'
#
loop_
_entity.id
_entity.type
_entity.pdbx_description
1 polymer ?
#
loop_
_entity_poly.entity_id
_entity_poly.type
_entity_poly.pdbx_seq_one_letter_code
_entity_poly.pdbx_strand_id
1 'polypeptide(L)'
;MLIYIFLTTLYLSWLSYAHSFELYHDSGRVYLFGEDSSDKVKGWIKAIAKALVPSAAEDLVCWPFARVGRLSYTEGQSHHSPLLGWFSLGGSRLLLLLHGADRVENIDLRKIKELSMEQEAGAGAGAVVLVDGGRSLRVEGDRRPDFQGWLSGLQQGSGRGDGPLDQQQLTDTDVPVIVDRCMSYITQHGGWT
;
A
#
# COMPACT_ATOMS: atom_id res chain seq x y z
N MET A 1 -8.73 -19.63 -0.53
CA MET A 1 -9.17 -18.61 -1.50
C MET A 1 -7.88 -17.86 -1.89
N LEU A 2 -7.63 -17.48 -3.13
CA LEU A 2 -6.33 -16.84 -3.47
C LEU A 2 -6.35 -15.38 -3.03
N ILE A 3 -5.31 -14.92 -2.32
CA ILE A 3 -5.42 -13.65 -1.58
C ILE A 3 -4.53 -12.51 -2.08
N TYR A 4 -3.36 -12.69 -2.71
CA TYR A 4 -2.62 -11.50 -3.20
C TYR A 4 -1.81 -11.71 -4.48
N ILE A 5 -1.56 -10.62 -5.21
CA ILE A 5 -0.60 -10.53 -6.31
C ILE A 5 0.38 -9.38 -6.04
N PHE A 6 1.68 -9.63 -6.22
CA PHE A 6 2.76 -8.64 -6.07
C PHE A 6 3.63 -8.55 -7.32
N LEU A 7 4.05 -7.33 -7.69
CA LEU A 7 5.06 -7.04 -8.71
C LEU A 7 6.47 -7.02 -8.11
N THR A 8 7.35 -7.92 -8.54
CA THR A 8 8.80 -7.77 -8.37
C THR A 8 9.47 -7.60 -9.73
N THR A 9 10.13 -6.46 -9.94
CA THR A 9 11.25 -6.39 -10.89
C THR A 9 12.51 -6.85 -10.15
N LEU A 10 12.53 -8.09 -9.68
CA LEU A 10 13.75 -8.67 -9.11
C LEU A 10 14.50 -9.39 -10.23
N TYR A 11 15.68 -8.88 -10.58
CA TYR A 11 16.71 -9.67 -11.26
C TYR A 11 17.15 -10.78 -10.30
N LEU A 12 16.42 -11.89 -10.29
CA LEU A 12 16.86 -13.11 -9.63
C LEU A 12 17.86 -13.77 -10.58
N SER A 13 19.16 -13.68 -10.29
CA SER A 13 20.24 -14.25 -11.10
C SER A 13 20.17 -15.78 -11.32
N TRP A 14 19.20 -16.46 -10.71
CA TRP A 14 18.93 -17.89 -10.85
C TRP A 14 17.68 -18.22 -11.69
N LEU A 15 16.86 -17.23 -12.05
CA LEU A 15 15.69 -17.36 -12.92
C LEU A 15 15.90 -16.38 -14.09
N SER A 16 16.07 -16.91 -15.29
CA SER A 16 16.45 -16.21 -16.53
C SER A 16 15.43 -15.18 -17.07
N TYR A 17 14.51 -14.65 -16.25
CA TYR A 17 13.41 -13.79 -16.66
C TYR A 17 13.58 -12.36 -16.12
N ALA A 18 13.29 -11.36 -16.96
CA ALA A 18 13.46 -9.93 -16.61
C ALA A 18 12.34 -9.38 -15.73
N HIS A 19 11.16 -10.02 -15.73
CA HIS A 19 9.98 -9.57 -15.00
C HIS A 19 9.29 -10.74 -14.32
N SER A 20 8.85 -10.54 -13.08
CA SER A 20 8.16 -11.58 -12.32
C SER A 20 7.06 -11.02 -11.42
N PHE A 21 6.20 -11.92 -10.98
CA PHE A 21 5.17 -11.62 -10.00
C PHE A 21 4.93 -12.79 -9.07
N GLU A 22 4.53 -12.48 -7.85
CA GLU A 22 4.27 -13.45 -6.81
C GLU A 22 2.80 -13.51 -6.50
N LEU A 23 2.30 -14.72 -6.28
CA LEU A 23 0.94 -14.99 -5.89
C LEU A 23 0.93 -15.72 -4.56
N TYR A 24 0.19 -15.17 -3.61
CA TYR A 24 0.13 -15.64 -2.23
C TYR A 24 -1.22 -16.31 -1.96
N HIS A 25 -1.16 -17.56 -1.48
CA HIS A 25 -2.34 -18.35 -1.13
C HIS A 25 -2.48 -18.51 0.39
N ASP A 26 -3.72 -18.64 0.86
CA ASP A 26 -4.07 -18.79 2.29
C ASP A 26 -3.38 -19.93 3.01
N SER A 27 -2.97 -20.96 2.27
CA SER A 27 -2.21 -22.07 2.84
C SER A 27 -0.75 -21.71 3.17
N GLY A 28 -0.36 -20.43 3.04
CA GLY A 28 1.03 -19.97 3.16
C GLY A 28 1.91 -20.30 1.94
N ARG A 29 1.32 -20.78 0.84
CA ARG A 29 2.05 -21.10 -0.40
C ARG A 29 2.28 -19.83 -1.20
N VAL A 30 3.49 -19.70 -1.74
CA VAL A 30 3.88 -18.64 -2.66
C VAL A 30 4.17 -19.25 -4.03
N TYR A 31 3.58 -18.68 -5.07
CA TYR A 31 3.82 -19.05 -6.46
C TYR A 31 4.53 -17.89 -7.15
N LEU A 32 5.72 -18.14 -7.69
CA LEU A 32 6.48 -17.16 -8.45
C LEU A 32 6.31 -17.46 -9.94
N PHE A 33 5.89 -16.44 -10.70
CA PHE A 33 5.74 -16.50 -12.15
C PHE A 33 6.75 -15.54 -12.78
N GLY A 34 7.47 -16.00 -13.80
CA GLY A 34 8.41 -15.21 -14.58
C GLY A 34 7.97 -15.11 -16.04
N GLU A 35 8.23 -13.97 -16.66
CA GLU A 35 7.93 -13.72 -18.08
C GLU A 35 8.89 -12.65 -18.63
N ASP A 36 9.17 -12.71 -19.93
CA ASP A 36 10.19 -11.86 -20.56
C ASP A 36 9.69 -10.45 -20.87
N SER A 37 8.38 -10.27 -20.98
CA SER A 37 7.74 -8.99 -21.32
C SER A 37 7.02 -8.38 -20.12
N SER A 38 7.39 -7.13 -19.80
CA SER A 38 6.72 -6.34 -18.76
C SER A 38 5.22 -6.20 -19.01
N ASP A 39 4.82 -6.02 -20.28
CA ASP A 39 3.42 -5.81 -20.64
C ASP A 39 2.60 -7.09 -20.47
N LYS A 40 3.17 -8.24 -20.80
CA LYS A 40 2.53 -9.54 -20.54
C LYS A 40 2.39 -9.80 -19.05
N VAL A 41 3.43 -9.55 -18.25
CA VAL A 41 3.36 -9.67 -16.78
C VAL A 41 2.23 -8.79 -16.23
N LYS A 42 2.17 -7.51 -16.62
CA LYS A 42 1.09 -6.61 -16.18
C LYS A 42 -0.28 -7.10 -16.62
N GLY A 43 -0.40 -7.64 -17.83
CA GLY A 43 -1.63 -8.24 -18.36
C GLY A 43 -2.09 -9.43 -17.53
N TRP A 44 -1.19 -10.37 -17.22
CA TRP A 44 -1.46 -11.51 -16.36
C TRP A 44 -1.89 -11.10 -14.97
N ILE A 45 -1.14 -10.21 -14.32
CA ILE A 45 -1.46 -9.71 -12.99
C ILE A 45 -2.86 -9.08 -12.97
N LYS A 46 -3.17 -8.23 -13.94
CA LYS A 46 -4.48 -7.57 -14.01
C LYS A 46 -5.61 -8.58 -14.25
N ALA A 47 -5.41 -9.57 -15.12
CA ALA A 47 -6.39 -10.59 -15.41
C ALA A 47 -6.66 -11.49 -14.19
N ILE A 48 -5.60 -11.94 -13.52
CA ILE A 48 -5.71 -12.76 -12.30
C ILE A 48 -6.37 -11.93 -11.19
N ALA A 49 -5.94 -10.68 -10.98
CA ALA A 49 -6.53 -9.82 -9.94
C ALA A 49 -8.04 -9.64 -10.15
N LYS A 50 -8.46 -9.33 -11.39
CA LYS A 50 -9.87 -9.22 -11.78
C LYS A 50 -10.68 -10.49 -11.54
N ALA A 51 -10.07 -11.66 -11.72
CA ALA A 51 -10.73 -12.94 -11.47
C ALA A 51 -10.86 -13.26 -9.97
N LEU A 52 -10.05 -12.64 -9.11
CA LEU A 52 -10.01 -12.93 -7.68
C LEU A 52 -10.81 -11.93 -6.84
N VAL A 53 -10.86 -10.66 -7.24
CA VAL A 53 -11.62 -9.64 -6.51
C VAL A 53 -13.12 -9.85 -6.76
N PRO A 54 -13.99 -9.65 -5.75
CA PRO A 54 -15.43 -9.65 -5.96
C PRO A 54 -15.84 -8.47 -6.84
N SER A 55 -17.01 -8.55 -7.50
CA SER A 55 -17.50 -7.49 -8.38
C SER A 55 -17.59 -6.11 -7.71
N ALA A 56 -17.93 -6.07 -6.41
CA ALA A 56 -17.96 -4.83 -5.63
C ALA A 56 -16.57 -4.16 -5.45
N ALA A 57 -15.49 -4.91 -5.70
CA ALA A 57 -14.11 -4.49 -5.55
C ALA A 57 -13.37 -4.30 -6.89
N GLU A 58 -14.08 -4.30 -8.03
CA GLU A 58 -13.45 -4.18 -9.35
C GLU A 58 -12.61 -2.91 -9.50
N ASP A 59 -13.02 -1.81 -8.86
CA ASP A 59 -12.27 -0.54 -8.91
C ASP A 59 -10.86 -0.65 -8.32
N LEU A 60 -10.60 -1.62 -7.42
CA LEU A 60 -9.27 -1.87 -6.86
C LEU A 60 -8.24 -2.26 -7.93
N VAL A 61 -8.69 -2.87 -9.02
CA VAL A 61 -7.84 -3.41 -10.10
C VAL A 61 -7.98 -2.64 -11.41
N CYS A 62 -8.79 -1.58 -11.42
CA CYS A 62 -8.91 -0.65 -12.54
C CYS A 62 -7.68 0.26 -12.67
N TRP A 63 -7.05 0.59 -11.55
CA TRP A 63 -5.86 1.43 -11.46
C TRP A 63 -4.56 0.62 -11.45
N PRO A 64 -3.41 1.22 -11.81
CA PRO A 64 -2.11 0.58 -11.60
C PRO A 64 -1.88 0.32 -10.12
N PHE A 65 -1.56 -0.93 -9.77
CA PHE A 65 -1.25 -1.35 -8.41
C PHE A 65 0.06 -2.13 -8.39
N ALA A 66 0.83 -1.95 -7.32
CA ALA A 66 1.96 -2.79 -6.99
C ALA A 66 1.50 -4.03 -6.21
N ARG A 67 0.45 -3.90 -5.40
CA ARG A 67 -0.10 -4.94 -4.53
C ARG A 67 -1.62 -4.87 -4.49
N VAL A 68 -2.28 -6.02 -4.46
CA VAL A 68 -3.73 -6.13 -4.25
C VAL A 68 -4.05 -7.38 -3.44
N GLY A 69 -5.01 -7.30 -2.52
CA GLY A 69 -5.57 -8.48 -1.84
C GLY A 69 -6.23 -8.23 -0.48
N ARG A 70 -6.49 -9.31 0.31
CA ARG A 70 -7.33 -9.24 1.52
C ARG A 70 -6.61 -9.18 2.86
N LEU A 71 -6.44 -7.99 3.42
CA LEU A 71 -5.78 -7.79 4.72
C LEU A 71 -6.78 -7.84 5.89
N SER A 72 -6.27 -8.25 7.05
CA SER A 72 -6.94 -8.10 8.34
C SER A 72 -6.90 -6.64 8.77
N TYR A 73 -8.00 -6.11 9.30
CA TYR A 73 -8.05 -4.75 9.80
C TYR A 73 -8.99 -4.58 11.00
N THR A 74 -8.72 -3.54 11.78
CA THR A 74 -9.57 -3.04 12.86
C THR A 74 -9.73 -1.53 12.73
N GLU A 75 -10.95 -1.02 12.93
CA GLU A 75 -11.24 0.42 12.94
C GLU A 75 -11.29 0.97 14.38
N GLY A 76 -10.67 2.13 14.57
CA GLY A 76 -10.61 2.85 15.84
C GLY A 76 -9.82 2.11 16.94
N GLN A 77 -10.10 2.45 18.19
CA GLN A 77 -9.54 1.77 19.38
C GLN A 77 -10.35 0.53 19.77
N SER A 78 -11.16 -0.01 18.86
CA SER A 78 -12.15 -1.00 19.22
C SER A 78 -11.51 -2.39 19.41
N HIS A 79 -11.87 -3.09 20.49
CA HIS A 79 -11.43 -4.47 20.78
C HIS A 79 -12.19 -5.52 19.96
N HIS A 80 -12.76 -5.15 18.81
CA HIS A 80 -13.50 -6.09 17.97
C HIS A 80 -12.53 -7.10 17.34
N SER A 81 -13.07 -8.28 17.03
CA SER A 81 -12.35 -9.27 16.22
C SER A 81 -11.94 -8.63 14.89
N PRO A 82 -10.70 -8.84 14.42
CA PRO A 82 -10.25 -8.32 13.14
C PRO A 82 -11.20 -8.73 12.00
N LEU A 83 -11.51 -7.78 11.12
CA LEU A 83 -12.30 -7.99 9.92
C LEU A 83 -11.38 -8.14 8.70
N LEU A 84 -11.89 -8.73 7.62
CA LEU A 84 -11.16 -8.87 6.36
C LEU A 84 -11.71 -7.90 5.32
N GLY A 85 -10.85 -7.00 4.85
CA GLY A 85 -11.15 -6.05 3.77
C GLY A 85 -10.29 -6.32 2.54
N TRP A 86 -10.66 -5.77 1.40
CA TRP A 86 -9.82 -5.77 0.19
C TRP A 86 -9.04 -4.47 0.07
N PHE A 87 -7.78 -4.57 -0.31
CA PHE A 87 -6.85 -3.44 -0.41
C PHE A 87 -6.11 -3.49 -1.74
N SER A 88 -5.83 -2.34 -2.31
CA SER A 88 -4.96 -2.17 -3.48
C SER A 88 -4.06 -0.96 -3.29
N LEU A 89 -2.77 -1.16 -3.48
CA LEU A 89 -1.73 -0.17 -3.24
C LEU A 89 -0.94 0.09 -4.52
N GLY A 90 -0.87 1.35 -4.94
CA GLY A 90 -0.10 1.79 -6.09
C GLY A 90 0.36 3.24 -5.95
N GLY A 91 1.68 3.46 -5.95
CA GLY A 91 2.25 4.79 -5.69
C GLY A 91 1.81 5.33 -4.33
N SER A 92 1.27 6.55 -4.30
CA SER A 92 0.68 7.16 -3.10
C SER A 92 -0.80 6.84 -2.90
N ARG A 93 -1.40 5.94 -3.70
CA ARG A 93 -2.82 5.61 -3.62
C ARG A 93 -3.03 4.29 -2.90
N LEU A 94 -3.84 4.32 -1.85
CA LEU A 94 -4.39 3.14 -1.20
C LEU A 94 -5.89 3.10 -1.46
N LEU A 95 -6.36 2.10 -2.22
CA LEU A 95 -7.77 1.81 -2.39
C LEU A 95 -8.19 0.71 -1.42
N LEU A 96 -9.40 0.82 -0.86
CA LEU A 96 -9.93 -0.15 0.10
C LEU A 96 -11.43 -0.40 -0.10
N LEU A 97 -11.83 -1.66 0.00
CA LEU A 97 -13.22 -2.07 0.20
C LEU A 97 -13.30 -2.80 1.54
N LEU A 98 -13.81 -2.11 2.56
CA LEU A 98 -13.94 -2.64 3.91
C LEU A 98 -15.15 -3.58 4.03
N HIS A 99 -15.17 -4.40 5.08
CA HIS A 99 -16.25 -5.35 5.32
C HIS A 99 -17.59 -4.62 5.49
N GLY A 100 -18.59 -5.01 4.68
CA GLY A 100 -19.92 -4.39 4.71
C GLY A 100 -20.03 -3.05 3.95
N ALA A 101 -18.93 -2.53 3.40
CA ALA A 101 -18.96 -1.33 2.56
C ALA A 101 -19.57 -1.62 1.17
N ASP A 102 -20.23 -0.61 0.60
CA ASP A 102 -20.86 -0.66 -0.72
C ASP A 102 -19.96 -0.12 -1.85
N ARG A 103 -18.86 0.57 -1.49
CA ARG A 103 -18.00 1.31 -2.41
C ARG A 103 -16.53 1.19 -2.05
N VAL A 104 -15.69 1.29 -3.07
CA VAL A 104 -14.24 1.42 -2.89
C VAL A 104 -13.91 2.84 -2.44
N GLU A 105 -13.21 2.96 -1.33
CA GLU A 105 -12.65 4.21 -0.82
C GLU A 105 -11.23 4.41 -1.33
N ASN A 106 -10.80 5.66 -1.40
CA ASN A 106 -9.46 6.06 -1.83
C ASN A 106 -8.81 6.93 -0.75
N ILE A 107 -7.64 6.49 -0.28
CA ILE A 107 -6.77 7.25 0.60
C ILE A 107 -5.55 7.68 -0.21
N ASP A 108 -5.34 9.00 -0.30
CA ASP A 108 -4.07 9.57 -0.74
C ASP A 108 -3.11 9.52 0.45
N LEU A 109 -2.18 8.59 0.39
CA LEU A 109 -1.21 8.34 1.46
C LEU A 109 -0.39 9.59 1.78
N ARG A 110 -0.21 10.53 0.84
CA ARG A 110 0.51 11.78 1.10
C ARG A 110 -0.23 12.72 2.06
N LYS A 111 -1.53 12.50 2.28
CA LYS A 111 -2.41 13.35 3.09
C LYS A 111 -2.75 12.74 4.46
N ILE A 112 -2.26 11.54 4.75
CA ILE A 112 -2.52 10.90 6.04
C ILE A 112 -1.83 11.68 7.16
N LYS A 113 -2.50 11.76 8.31
CA LYS A 113 -2.01 12.46 9.50
C LYS A 113 -0.91 11.68 10.21
N GLU A 114 -1.04 10.37 10.23
CA GLU A 114 -0.12 9.47 10.92
C GLU A 114 0.00 8.15 10.17
N LEU A 115 1.23 7.61 10.15
CA LEU A 115 1.55 6.25 9.75
C LEU A 115 2.52 5.64 10.77
N SER A 116 2.03 4.70 11.56
CA SER A 116 2.76 4.08 12.67
C SER A 116 2.90 2.59 12.40
N MET A 117 4.10 2.05 12.54
CA MET A 117 4.38 0.63 12.31
C MET A 117 4.62 -0.08 13.61
N GLU A 118 3.86 -1.15 13.84
CA GLU A 118 3.95 -2.02 14.98
C GLU A 118 4.64 -3.31 14.51
N GLN A 119 5.95 -3.39 14.69
CA GLN A 119 6.70 -4.63 14.47
C GLN A 119 6.96 -5.28 15.82
N GLU A 120 6.45 -6.49 16.01
CA GLU A 120 6.68 -7.24 17.24
C GLU A 120 8.02 -7.98 17.13
N ALA A 121 8.92 -7.73 18.08
CA ALA A 121 10.28 -8.26 18.03
C ALA A 121 10.25 -9.80 18.05
N GLY A 122 10.68 -10.42 16.94
CA GLY A 122 10.78 -11.89 16.82
C GLY A 122 9.50 -12.61 16.35
N ALA A 123 8.38 -11.90 16.16
CA ALA A 123 7.19 -12.46 15.53
C ALA A 123 7.06 -11.90 14.12
N GLY A 124 7.06 -12.77 13.09
CA GLY A 124 6.94 -12.36 11.68
C GLY A 124 5.60 -11.69 11.29
N ALA A 125 4.75 -11.34 12.26
CA ALA A 125 3.57 -10.52 12.07
C ALA A 125 3.87 -9.06 12.45
N GLY A 126 3.59 -8.15 11.54
CA GLY A 126 3.56 -6.72 11.83
C GLY A 126 2.14 -6.17 11.66
N ALA A 127 1.89 -5.00 12.22
CA ALA A 127 0.73 -4.19 11.91
C ALA A 127 1.16 -2.77 11.50
N VAL A 128 0.27 -2.07 10.81
CA VAL A 128 0.41 -0.66 10.49
C VAL A 128 -0.86 0.07 10.85
N VAL A 129 -0.71 1.19 11.54
CA VAL A 129 -1.79 2.09 11.89
C VAL A 129 -1.70 3.30 10.96
N LEU A 130 -2.79 3.58 10.26
CA LEU A 130 -2.92 4.76 9.41
C LEU A 130 -4.08 5.63 9.89
N VAL A 131 -3.82 6.93 9.99
CA VAL A 131 -4.82 7.92 10.44
C VAL A 131 -5.14 8.86 9.30
N ASP A 132 -6.38 8.81 8.82
CA ASP A 132 -6.89 9.61 7.72
C ASP A 132 -8.26 10.21 8.09
N GLY A 133 -8.47 11.51 7.84
CA GLY A 133 -9.78 12.14 8.09
C GLY A 133 -10.33 12.03 9.53
N GLY A 134 -9.48 11.75 10.53
CA GLY A 134 -9.92 11.48 11.91
C GLY A 134 -10.33 10.04 12.20
N ARG A 135 -10.26 9.15 11.20
CA ARG A 135 -10.39 7.70 11.33
C ARG A 135 -9.01 7.07 11.50
N SER A 136 -8.89 6.14 12.44
CA SER A 136 -7.70 5.29 12.58
C SER A 136 -8.04 3.89 12.07
N LEU A 137 -7.21 3.38 11.17
CA LEU A 137 -7.32 2.04 10.61
C LEU A 137 -6.04 1.27 10.93
N ARG A 138 -6.17 0.19 11.68
CA ARG A 138 -5.06 -0.73 11.97
C ARG A 138 -5.15 -1.91 11.02
N VAL A 139 -4.10 -2.14 10.24
CA VAL A 139 -4.01 -3.23 9.25
C VAL A 139 -2.95 -4.22 9.70
N GLU A 140 -3.28 -5.50 9.71
CA GLU A 140 -2.41 -6.56 10.24
C GLU A 140 -1.97 -7.53 9.14
N GLY A 141 -0.67 -7.84 9.15
CA GLY A 141 -0.11 -8.97 8.41
C GLY A 141 -0.20 -10.22 9.27
N ASP A 142 -1.12 -11.12 8.93
CA ASP A 142 -1.38 -12.39 9.63
C ASP A 142 -0.20 -13.38 9.53
N ARG A 143 0.95 -13.03 10.13
CA ARG A 143 2.27 -13.71 10.08
C ARG A 143 2.76 -14.05 8.66
N ARG A 144 2.27 -13.33 7.66
CA ARG A 144 2.58 -13.61 6.26
C ARG A 144 3.88 -12.89 5.85
N PRO A 145 4.83 -13.58 5.21
CA PRO A 145 6.11 -12.99 4.82
C PRO A 145 5.98 -11.82 3.82
N ASP A 146 4.85 -11.68 3.14
CA ASP A 146 4.58 -10.59 2.20
C ASP A 146 4.14 -9.27 2.83
N PHE A 147 3.77 -9.28 4.12
CA PHE A 147 3.27 -8.06 4.77
C PHE A 147 4.34 -6.97 4.86
N GLN A 148 5.62 -7.32 4.97
CA GLN A 148 6.71 -6.36 4.92
C GLN A 148 6.70 -5.53 3.63
N GLY A 149 6.26 -6.14 2.54
CA GLY A 149 6.08 -5.47 1.28
C GLY A 149 4.95 -4.44 1.27
N TRP A 150 3.86 -4.72 1.98
CA TRP A 150 2.79 -3.74 2.23
C TRP A 150 3.29 -2.60 3.10
N LEU A 151 4.01 -2.88 4.19
CA LEU A 151 4.63 -1.87 5.05
C LEU A 151 5.53 -0.94 4.25
N SER A 152 6.44 -1.49 3.45
CA SER A 152 7.35 -0.71 2.63
C SER A 152 6.61 0.13 1.59
N GLY A 153 5.56 -0.42 0.96
CA GLY A 153 4.77 0.33 -0.01
C GLY A 153 3.98 1.48 0.63
N LEU A 154 3.39 1.26 1.81
CA LEU A 154 2.66 2.29 2.56
C LEU A 154 3.59 3.42 3.01
N GLN A 155 4.76 3.07 3.55
CA GLN A 155 5.84 4.02 3.87
C GLN A 155 6.28 4.84 2.66
N GLN A 156 6.45 4.20 1.51
CA GLN A 156 6.85 4.89 0.29
C GLN A 156 5.75 5.84 -0.21
N GLY A 157 4.51 5.37 -0.18
CA GLY A 157 3.35 6.14 -0.63
C GLY A 157 3.01 7.33 0.26
N SER A 158 3.32 7.28 1.56
CA SER A 158 3.04 8.39 2.49
C SER A 158 3.91 9.63 2.28
N GLY A 159 4.94 9.51 1.47
CA GLY A 159 5.86 10.58 1.14
C GLY A 159 7.26 10.28 1.63
N ARG A 160 8.21 10.38 0.70
CA ARG A 160 9.64 10.24 0.96
C ARG A 160 10.27 11.62 1.02
N GLY A 161 10.90 11.98 2.13
CA GLY A 161 11.58 13.28 2.28
C GLY A 161 12.66 13.54 1.22
N ASP A 162 13.18 12.48 0.58
CA ASP A 162 14.22 12.52 -0.46
C ASP A 162 13.71 12.34 -1.90
N GLY A 163 12.39 12.18 -2.12
CA GLY A 163 11.79 12.01 -3.44
C GLY A 163 11.49 13.32 -4.20
N PRO A 164 11.06 13.26 -5.47
CA PRO A 164 10.58 14.43 -6.21
C PRO A 164 9.33 15.04 -5.55
N LEU A 165 9.08 16.33 -5.80
CA LEU A 165 8.05 17.12 -5.09
C LEU A 165 6.63 16.54 -5.20
N ASP A 166 6.29 15.92 -6.33
CA ASP A 166 4.99 15.29 -6.57
C ASP A 166 4.76 14.02 -5.74
N GLN A 167 5.82 13.47 -5.14
CA GLN A 167 5.80 12.28 -4.28
C GLN A 167 5.98 12.62 -2.79
N GLN A 168 6.07 13.90 -2.43
CA GLN A 168 6.26 14.34 -1.04
C GLN A 168 4.94 14.29 -0.26
N GLN A 169 5.05 14.22 1.07
CA GLN A 169 3.90 14.41 1.96
C GLN A 169 3.28 15.80 1.71
N LEU A 170 1.96 15.87 1.71
CA LEU A 170 1.20 17.09 1.47
C LEU A 170 0.64 17.64 2.79
N THR A 171 0.53 18.96 2.85
CA THR A 171 -0.26 19.68 3.86
C THR A 171 -1.75 19.54 3.56
N ASP A 172 -2.59 20.05 4.48
CA ASP A 172 -4.05 20.15 4.27
C ASP A 172 -4.44 21.06 3.08
N THR A 173 -3.51 21.86 2.56
CA THR A 173 -3.68 22.77 1.42
C THR A 173 -3.07 22.24 0.11
N ASP A 174 -2.75 20.95 0.05
CA ASP A 174 -2.15 20.30 -1.12
C ASP A 174 -0.76 20.83 -1.50
N VAL A 175 -0.04 21.40 -0.55
CA VAL A 175 1.34 21.86 -0.72
C VAL A 175 2.30 20.81 -0.15
N PRO A 176 3.39 20.43 -0.85
CA PRO A 176 4.41 19.58 -0.26
C PRO A 176 4.93 20.16 1.07
N VAL A 177 4.92 19.37 2.14
CA VAL A 177 5.33 19.79 3.49
C VAL A 177 6.74 20.40 3.50
N ILE A 178 7.64 19.87 2.66
CA ILE A 178 8.99 20.43 2.51
C ILE A 178 8.97 21.87 1.99
N VAL A 179 8.09 22.20 1.03
CA VAL A 179 7.94 23.55 0.49
C VAL A 179 7.36 24.48 1.55
N ASP A 180 6.31 24.04 2.25
CA ASP A 180 5.68 24.81 3.33
C ASP A 180 6.67 25.15 4.46
N ARG A 181 7.49 24.18 4.88
CA ARG A 181 8.56 24.37 5.86
C ARG A 181 9.64 25.33 5.36
N CYS A 182 10.06 25.21 4.10
CA CYS A 182 11.03 26.12 3.50
C CYS A 182 10.51 27.57 3.46
N MET A 183 9.25 27.77 3.04
CA MET A 183 8.62 29.09 3.03
C MET A 183 8.57 29.68 4.45
N SER A 184 8.08 28.90 5.42
CA SER A 184 8.01 29.31 6.82
C SER A 184 9.39 29.70 7.38
N TYR A 185 10.42 28.93 7.07
CA TYR A 185 11.79 29.22 7.49
C TYR A 185 12.31 30.54 6.92
N ILE A 186 12.11 30.78 5.60
CA ILE A 186 12.51 32.03 4.94
C ILE A 186 11.73 33.21 5.49
N THR A 187 10.41 33.09 5.69
CA THR A 187 9.61 34.17 6.29
C THR A 187 10.06 34.52 7.70
N GLN A 188 10.48 33.52 8.48
CA GLN A 188 10.91 33.71 9.86
C GLN A 188 12.34 34.25 9.99
N HIS A 189 13.25 33.91 9.08
CA HIS A 189 14.70 34.19 9.21
C HIS A 189 15.30 35.03 8.07
N GLY A 190 14.63 35.10 6.92
CA GLY A 190 15.07 35.79 5.71
C GLY A 190 14.79 37.28 5.77
N GLY A 191 15.28 37.94 6.82
CA GLY A 191 15.20 39.40 6.95
C GLY A 191 15.59 40.06 5.64
N TRP A 192 14.69 40.89 5.10
CA TRP A 192 15.00 41.82 4.03
C TRP A 192 15.90 42.91 4.63
N THR A 193 17.19 42.63 4.75
CA THR A 193 18.23 43.63 5.01
C THR A 193 18.94 43.97 3.72
#